data_AF-N1WKX2-F1
#
_entry.id   AF-N1WKX2-F1
#
_cell.length_a   1.000
_cell.length_b   1.000
_cell.length_c   1.000
_cell.angle_alpha   90.00
_cell.angle_beta   90.00
_cell.angle_gamma   90.00
#
_symmetry.space_group_name_H-M   'P 1'
#
loop_
_entity.id
_entity.type
_entity.pdbx_description
1 polymer ?
#
loop_
_entity_poly.entity_id
_entity_poly.type
_entity_poly.pdbx_seq_one_letter_code
_entity_poly.pdbx_strand_id
1 'polypeptide(L)'
;MYGKRWNIETHFRFEKYSLELENVASKTSIRFLQEYYAKILTFNLASLLIQEAQIEYDQSIQNKKVKTKYDYKINKNIAIGILKGELPRLLSVLNR
;
A
#
# COMPACT_ATOMS: atom_id res chain seq x y z
N MET A 1 18.14 -13.42 16.30
CA MET A 1 18.11 -11.94 16.40
C MET A 1 18.06 -11.22 15.05
N TYR A 2 18.58 -11.80 13.96
CA TYR A 2 18.59 -11.15 12.63
C TYR A 2 17.21 -10.91 11.99
N GLY A 3 16.24 -11.83 12.18
CA GLY A 3 14.92 -11.74 11.55
C GLY A 3 14.10 -10.49 11.90
N LYS A 4 14.18 -10.00 13.14
CA LYS A 4 13.49 -8.77 13.54
C LYS A 4 14.09 -7.53 12.88
N ARG A 5 15.42 -7.51 12.69
CA ARG A 5 16.15 -6.42 12.04
C ARG A 5 15.84 -6.35 10.55
N TRP A 6 15.77 -7.52 9.89
CA TRP A 6 15.43 -7.63 8.49
C TRP A 6 14.03 -7.08 8.15
N ASN A 7 13.05 -7.32 9.02
CA ASN A 7 11.70 -6.78 8.84
C ASN A 7 11.69 -5.25 8.85
N ILE A 8 12.52 -4.63 9.70
CA ILE A 8 12.66 -3.16 9.76
C ILE A 8 13.36 -2.64 8.50
N GLU A 9 14.46 -3.27 8.08
CA GLU A 9 15.20 -2.87 6.86
C GLU A 9 14.35 -3.00 5.58
N THR A 10 13.57 -4.07 5.47
CA THR A 10 12.65 -4.28 4.34
C THR A 10 11.50 -3.28 4.37
N HIS A 11 11.03 -2.89 5.56
CA HIS A 11 10.03 -1.83 5.70
C HIS A 11 10.59 -0.47 5.25
N PHE A 12 11.77 -0.06 5.72
CA PHE A 12 12.41 1.19 5.29
C PHE A 12 12.71 1.21 3.79
N ARG A 13 13.15 0.08 3.22
CA ARG A 13 13.31 -0.06 1.77
C ARG A 13 12.00 0.20 1.05
N PHE A 14 10.91 -0.38 1.53
CA PHE A 14 9.59 -0.20 0.94
C PHE A 14 9.11 1.25 1.05
N GLU A 15 9.30 1.90 2.18
CA GLU A 15 8.99 3.32 2.38
C GLU A 15 9.77 4.23 1.42
N LYS A 16 11.06 3.96 1.25
CA LYS A 16 11.94 4.72 0.36
C LYS A 16 11.57 4.53 -1.11
N TYR A 17 11.33 3.30 -1.56
CA TYR A 17 11.19 3.00 -3.00
C TYR A 17 9.74 2.84 -3.46
N SER A 18 8.89 2.14 -2.72
CA SER A 18 7.51 1.90 -3.14
C SER A 18 6.60 3.08 -2.80
N LEU A 19 6.77 3.68 -1.62
CA LEU A 19 6.05 4.91 -1.24
C LEU A 19 6.75 6.17 -1.75
N GLU A 20 8.04 6.08 -2.10
CA GLU A 20 8.83 7.19 -2.60
C GLU A 20 8.87 8.36 -1.60
N LEU A 21 8.94 8.08 -0.29
CA LEU A 21 8.83 9.13 0.75
C LEU A 21 9.90 10.22 0.61
N GLU A 22 11.08 9.88 0.11
CA GLU A 22 12.18 10.85 -0.11
C GLU A 22 12.01 11.66 -1.42
N ASN A 23 11.17 11.21 -2.36
CA ASN A 23 10.92 11.91 -3.62
C ASN A 23 9.78 12.92 -3.47
N VAL A 24 10.10 14.12 -2.97
CA VAL A 24 9.12 15.18 -2.68
C VAL A 24 9.37 16.36 -3.62
N ALA A 25 8.31 16.88 -4.24
CA ALA A 25 8.40 18.00 -5.18
C ALA A 25 8.34 19.37 -4.46
N SER A 26 7.76 19.39 -3.27
CA SER A 26 7.52 20.59 -2.47
C SER A 26 8.79 21.34 -2.04
N LYS A 27 8.74 22.67 -2.17
CA LYS A 27 9.81 23.60 -1.75
C LYS A 27 9.52 24.32 -0.42
N THR A 28 8.34 24.12 0.15
CA THR A 28 7.90 24.75 1.41
C THR A 28 7.53 23.69 2.42
N SER A 29 7.80 23.92 3.71
CA SER A 29 7.55 22.95 4.78
C SER A 29 6.09 22.48 4.85
N ILE A 30 5.13 23.39 4.63
CA ILE A 30 3.70 23.01 4.68
C ILE A 30 3.30 22.05 3.56
N ARG A 31 3.74 22.31 2.33
CA ARG A 31 3.45 21.44 1.19
C ARG A 31 4.22 20.11 1.30
N PHE A 32 5.44 20.12 1.84
CA PHE A 32 6.18 18.90 2.17
C PHE A 32 5.37 18.01 3.12
N LEU A 33 4.83 18.58 4.20
CA LEU A 33 4.00 17.84 5.14
C LEU A 33 2.74 17.29 4.48
N GLN A 34 2.08 18.08 3.62
CA GLN A 34 0.91 17.61 2.86
C GLN A 34 1.25 16.42 1.95
N GLU A 35 2.34 16.49 1.19
CA GLU A 35 2.79 15.37 0.35
C GLU A 35 3.14 14.14 1.18
N TYR A 36 3.83 14.32 2.32
CA TYR A 36 4.16 13.25 3.24
C TYR A 36 2.89 12.56 3.77
N TYR A 37 1.94 13.32 4.32
CA TYR A 37 0.70 12.77 4.85
C TYR A 37 -0.16 12.11 3.77
N ALA A 38 -0.17 12.64 2.53
CA ALA A 38 -0.86 11.99 1.40
C ALA A 38 -0.26 10.61 1.07
N LYS A 39 1.08 10.49 1.09
CA LYS A 39 1.77 9.20 0.88
C LYS A 39 1.46 8.21 2.00
N ILE A 40 1.47 8.65 3.26
CA ILE A 40 1.13 7.80 4.42
C ILE A 40 -0.34 7.38 4.38
N LEU A 41 -1.26 8.28 4.03
CA LEU A 41 -2.69 7.95 3.87
C LEU A 41 -2.88 6.88 2.79
N THR A 42 -2.26 7.07 1.63
CA THR A 42 -2.29 6.09 0.53
C THR A 42 -1.77 4.74 1.00
N PHE A 43 -0.66 4.73 1.76
CA PHE A 43 -0.10 3.49 2.30
C PHE A 43 -1.06 2.76 3.25
N ASN A 44 -1.67 3.50 4.19
CA ASN A 44 -2.58 2.94 5.17
C ASN A 44 -3.83 2.36 4.50
N LEU A 45 -4.43 3.10 3.56
CA LEU A 45 -5.57 2.64 2.79
C LEU A 45 -5.23 1.42 1.94
N ALA A 46 -4.10 1.41 1.25
CA ALA A 46 -3.67 0.24 0.48
C ALA A 46 -3.47 -0.97 1.38
N SER A 47 -2.93 -0.79 2.58
CA SER A 47 -2.72 -1.88 3.54
C SER A 47 -4.04 -2.49 4.02
N LEU A 48 -5.06 -1.67 4.27
CA LEU A 48 -6.41 -2.13 4.61
C LEU A 48 -7.03 -2.93 3.45
N LEU A 49 -7.00 -2.38 2.23
CA LEU A 49 -7.56 -3.04 1.05
C LEU A 49 -6.84 -4.36 0.72
N ILE A 50 -5.52 -4.42 0.88
CA ILE A 50 -4.74 -5.65 0.72
C ILE A 50 -5.17 -6.69 1.74
N GLN A 51 -5.39 -6.29 2.99
CA GLN A 51 -5.82 -7.21 4.04
C GLN A 51 -7.21 -7.78 3.72
N GLU A 52 -8.16 -6.92 3.32
CA GLU A 52 -9.51 -7.36 2.92
C GLU A 52 -9.47 -8.29 1.70
N ALA A 53 -8.74 -7.92 0.66
CA ALA A 53 -8.59 -8.74 -0.55
C ALA A 53 -7.91 -10.08 -0.27
N GLN A 54 -6.95 -10.12 0.65
CA GLN A 54 -6.32 -11.38 1.08
C GLN A 54 -7.32 -12.27 1.82
N ILE A 55 -8.12 -11.71 2.73
CA ILE A 55 -9.15 -12.47 3.46
C ILE A 55 -10.16 -13.08 2.47
N GLU A 56 -10.64 -12.30 1.49
CA GLU A 56 -11.56 -12.80 0.47
C GLU A 56 -10.93 -13.92 -0.38
N TYR A 57 -9.67 -13.73 -0.78
CA TYR A 57 -8.92 -14.75 -1.50
C TYR A 57 -8.77 -16.05 -0.69
N ASP A 58 -8.36 -15.95 0.57
CA ASP A 58 -8.17 -17.11 1.45
C ASP A 58 -9.49 -17.87 1.66
N GLN A 59 -10.61 -17.16 1.82
CA GLN A 59 -11.95 -17.75 1.89
C GLN A 59 -12.35 -18.45 0.59
N SER A 60 -11.95 -17.92 -0.58
CA SER A 60 -12.22 -18.55 -1.88
C SER A 60 -11.51 -19.91 -2.03
N ILE A 61 -10.31 -20.04 -1.46
CA ILE A 61 -9.53 -21.28 -1.42
C ILE A 61 -10.18 -22.27 -0.47
N GLN A 62 -10.57 -21.85 0.74
CA GLN A 62 -11.26 -22.70 1.72
C GLN A 62 -12.56 -23.28 1.16
N ASN A 63 -13.33 -22.46 0.45
CA ASN A 63 -14.58 -22.87 -0.21
C ASN A 63 -14.38 -23.66 -1.51
N LYS A 64 -13.14 -24.02 -1.87
CA LYS A 64 -12.75 -24.75 -3.09
C LYS A 64 -13.22 -24.07 -4.40
N LYS A 65 -13.57 -22.78 -4.36
CA LYS A 65 -13.92 -21.99 -5.56
C LYS A 65 -12.68 -21.75 -6.43
N VAL A 66 -11.52 -21.64 -5.79
CA VAL A 66 -10.22 -21.49 -6.43
C VAL A 66 -9.33 -22.66 -5.98
N LYS A 67 -8.57 -23.23 -6.92
CA LYS A 67 -7.56 -24.26 -6.63
C LYS A 67 -6.19 -23.75 -7.04
N THR A 68 -5.27 -23.66 -6.10
CA THR A 68 -3.89 -23.25 -6.35
C THR A 68 -2.90 -24.27 -5.81
N LYS A 69 -1.73 -24.34 -6.43
CA LYS A 69 -0.61 -25.17 -5.95
C LYS A 69 0.07 -24.57 -4.71
N TYR A 70 0.03 -23.25 -4.58
CA TYR A 70 0.72 -22.50 -3.54
C TYR A 70 -0.23 -21.49 -2.86
N ASP A 71 0.19 -21.05 -1.68
CA ASP A 71 -0.40 -19.92 -0.98
C ASP A 71 0.08 -18.61 -1.61
N TYR A 72 -0.84 -17.88 -2.23
CA TYR A 72 -0.53 -16.63 -2.93
C TYR A 72 -0.91 -15.44 -2.07
N LYS A 73 -0.10 -14.39 -2.16
CA LYS A 73 -0.33 -13.13 -1.46
C LYS A 73 -0.62 -12.00 -2.44
N ILE A 74 -1.51 -11.11 -2.06
CA ILE A 74 -1.76 -9.88 -2.82
C ILE A 74 -0.46 -9.08 -2.94
N ASN A 75 -0.14 -8.64 -4.15
CA ASN A 75 1.09 -7.89 -4.41
C ASN A 75 0.95 -6.44 -3.92
N LYS A 76 1.59 -6.17 -2.78
CA LYS A 76 1.57 -4.86 -2.12
C LYS A 76 2.04 -3.71 -3.02
N ASN A 77 3.09 -3.91 -3.82
CA ASN A 77 3.64 -2.85 -4.67
C ASN A 77 2.67 -2.48 -5.80
N ILE A 78 2.02 -3.48 -6.40
CA ILE A 78 1.01 -3.24 -7.44
C ILE A 78 -0.21 -2.53 -6.85
N ALA A 79 -0.72 -3.00 -5.71
CA ALA A 79 -1.88 -2.40 -5.05
C ALA A 79 -1.65 -0.92 -4.69
N ILE A 80 -0.46 -0.57 -4.20
CA ILE A 80 -0.10 0.82 -3.91
C ILE A 80 0.01 1.65 -5.17
N GLY A 81 0.61 1.12 -6.24
CA GLY A 81 0.69 1.81 -7.52
C GLY A 81 -0.69 2.16 -8.07
N ILE A 82 -1.64 1.22 -7.99
CA ILE A 82 -3.05 1.45 -8.36
C ILE A 82 -3.66 2.54 -7.48
N LEU A 83 -3.53 2.41 -6.15
CA LEU A 83 -4.17 3.35 -5.23
C LEU A 83 -3.59 4.77 -5.31
N LYS A 84 -2.29 4.91 -5.60
CA LYS A 84 -1.67 6.22 -5.88
C LYS A 84 -2.38 6.96 -7.03
N GLY A 85 -2.82 6.25 -8.06
CA GLY A 85 -3.56 6.82 -9.19
C GLY A 85 -5.05 7.06 -8.90
N GLU A 86 -5.68 6.14 -8.17
CA GLU A 86 -7.13 6.18 -7.92
C GLU A 86 -7.53 7.10 -6.76
N LEU A 87 -6.68 7.27 -5.73
CA LEU A 87 -7.04 8.05 -4.55
C LEU A 87 -7.40 9.51 -4.88
N PRO A 88 -6.66 10.25 -5.73
CA PRO A 88 -7.06 11.60 -6.15
C PRO A 88 -8.43 11.61 -6.85
N ARG A 89 -8.71 10.59 -7.67
CA ARG A 89 -9.98 10.43 -8.37
C ARG A 89 -11.13 10.25 -7.38
N LEU A 90 -10.99 9.34 -6.43
CA LEU A 90 -11.99 9.06 -5.39
C LEU A 90 -12.30 10.30 -4.54
N LEU A 91 -11.25 11.00 -4.08
CA LEU A 91 -11.41 12.20 -3.25
C LEU A 91 -12.01 13.37 -4.03
N SER A 92 -11.77 13.46 -5.33
CA SER A 92 -12.37 14.52 -6.17
C SER A 92 -13.87 14.34 -6.40
N VAL A 93 -14.37 13.10 -6.41
CA VAL A 93 -15.80 12.79 -6.61
C VAL A 93 -16.62 13.10 -5.37
N LEU A 94 -16.05 12.97 -4.17
CA LEU A 94 -16.71 13.27 -2.90
C LEU A 94 -16.90 14.77 -2.64
N ASN A 95 -16.26 15.64 -3.42
CA ASN A 95 -16.36 17.10 -3.32
C ASN A 95 -17.41 17.70 -4.29
N ARG A 96 -18.28 16.88 -4.89
CA ARG A 96 -19.49 17.30 -5.61
C ARG A 96 -20.73 16.89 -4.84
#